data_AF-B0TFW1-F1
#
_entry.id   AF-B0TFW1-F1
#
_cell.length_a   1.000
_cell.length_b   1.000
_cell.length_c   1.000
_cell.angle_alpha   90.00
_cell.angle_beta   90.00
_cell.angle_gamma   90.00
#
_symmetry.space_group_name_H-M   'P 1'
#
loop_
_entity.id
_entity.type
_entity.pdbx_description
1 polymer ?
#
loop_
_entity_poly.entity_id
_entity_poly.type
_entity_poly.pdbx_seq_one_letter_code
_entity_poly.pdbx_strand_id
1 'polypeptide(L)'
;MDRRNRGIGAGGMLFAAPSLVSGFLFLCLFAALAWLLFQRSGGEQLSLPAGPSWRPVVADSGERLGDCRWPWQKGDGLVDTQGRYWRVDGNFATAASLGEVSDPVLDRALCPVSVLLPQDGAKGVIALLTPGLDDGHAAVWERVLEQAGYRVTLSDGLEAGSSRSIREASMASPAAIVRIRQSPAGGWRGTEHDRHKAQLVVERGHPRLRSNLGFALRWQKKIQEGDRPPILLTGRRLGQHLSPRAVDVLLPESFVASESIALARGLAAALEPDSLTKESQSVIMDRRITDIRGPRP
;
A
#
# COMPACT_ATOMS: atom_id res chain seq x y z
N MET A 1 -74.76 -13.67 -15.06
CA MET A 1 -73.99 -12.53 -15.61
C MET A 1 -73.18 -11.95 -14.46
N ASP A 2 -71.89 -12.25 -14.47
CA ASP A 2 -70.91 -11.86 -13.44
C ASP A 2 -70.63 -10.35 -13.45
N ARG A 3 -70.67 -9.73 -12.27
CA ARG A 3 -69.99 -8.46 -11.98
C ARG A 3 -69.24 -8.56 -10.67
N ARG A 4 -68.06 -9.18 -10.71
CA ARG A 4 -66.94 -8.85 -9.83
C ARG A 4 -65.91 -8.11 -10.66
N ASN A 5 -65.78 -6.79 -10.52
CA ASN A 5 -64.49 -6.13 -10.75
C ASN A 5 -64.43 -4.65 -10.33
N ARG A 6 -63.22 -4.30 -9.86
CA ARG A 6 -62.62 -2.98 -9.56
C ARG A 6 -62.98 -2.40 -8.18
N GLY A 7 -62.04 -2.09 -7.30
CA GLY A 7 -60.57 -2.09 -7.45
C GLY A 7 -59.98 -1.05 -6.50
N ILE A 8 -59.37 -1.54 -5.43
CA ILE A 8 -58.06 -1.18 -4.85
C ILE A 8 -57.52 0.22 -5.18
N GLY A 9 -57.19 1.00 -4.14
CA GLY A 9 -55.98 1.83 -4.22
C GLY A 9 -55.96 3.25 -3.65
N ALA A 10 -56.82 3.66 -2.70
CA ALA A 10 -56.66 4.98 -2.06
C ALA A 10 -55.87 4.93 -0.74
N GLY A 11 -55.77 3.77 -0.08
CA GLY A 11 -55.13 3.63 1.23
C GLY A 11 -53.59 3.45 1.21
N GLY A 12 -53.00 3.14 0.06
CA GLY A 12 -51.56 2.83 -0.04
C GLY A 12 -50.64 4.06 -0.18
N MET A 13 -51.14 5.18 -0.70
CA MET A 13 -50.31 6.38 -0.95
C MET A 13 -50.05 7.20 0.31
N LEU A 14 -50.95 7.19 1.29
CA LEU A 14 -50.81 8.00 2.52
C LEU A 14 -49.76 7.44 3.50
N PHE A 15 -49.42 6.16 3.42
CA PHE A 15 -48.37 5.53 4.23
C PHE A 15 -47.01 5.45 3.52
N ALA A 16 -46.98 5.66 2.20
CA ALA A 16 -45.74 5.69 1.42
C ALA A 16 -45.00 7.04 1.55
N ALA A 17 -45.72 8.16 1.66
CA ALA A 17 -45.09 9.47 1.75
C ALA A 17 -44.24 9.66 3.04
N PRO A 18 -44.69 9.26 4.25
CA PRO A 18 -43.87 9.41 5.46
C PRO A 18 -42.64 8.50 5.47
N SER A 19 -42.75 7.30 4.88
CA SER A 19 -41.66 6.32 4.79
C SER A 19 -40.62 6.70 3.72
N LEU A 20 -41.05 7.33 2.63
CA LEU A 20 -40.15 7.92 1.64
C LEU A 20 -39.42 9.15 2.21
N VAL A 21 -40.12 10.00 2.97
CA VAL A 21 -39.51 11.17 3.63
C VAL A 21 -38.52 10.74 4.71
N SER A 22 -38.85 9.74 5.54
CA SER A 22 -37.93 9.22 6.55
C SER A 22 -36.72 8.52 5.92
N GLY A 23 -36.92 7.75 4.84
CA GLY A 23 -35.83 7.16 4.07
C GLY A 23 -34.92 8.22 3.44
N PHE A 24 -35.48 9.28 2.87
CA PHE A 24 -34.72 10.40 2.32
C PHE A 24 -33.94 11.16 3.40
N LEU A 25 -34.57 11.45 4.54
CA LEU A 25 -33.91 12.11 5.67
C LEU A 25 -32.79 11.24 6.25
N PHE A 26 -32.98 9.92 6.33
CA PHE A 26 -31.93 8.99 6.75
C PHE A 26 -30.76 8.99 5.75
N LEU A 27 -31.02 9.00 4.45
CA LEU A 27 -29.97 9.11 3.43
C LEU A 27 -29.24 10.45 3.50
N CYS A 28 -29.95 11.56 3.73
CA CYS A 28 -29.33 12.88 3.93
C CYS A 28 -28.48 12.92 5.22
N LEU A 29 -28.97 12.34 6.32
CA LEU A 29 -28.23 12.25 7.57
C LEU A 29 -26.99 11.36 7.42
N PHE A 30 -27.13 10.22 6.74
CA PHE A 30 -26.03 9.31 6.43
C PHE A 30 -25.00 9.96 5.51
N ALA A 31 -25.43 10.69 4.47
CA ALA A 31 -24.56 11.46 3.60
C ALA A 31 -23.84 12.59 4.35
N ALA A 32 -24.52 13.28 5.27
CA ALA A 32 -23.91 14.32 6.11
C ALA A 32 -22.89 13.73 7.11
N LEU A 33 -23.20 12.58 7.73
CA LEU A 33 -22.26 11.85 8.59
C LEU A 33 -21.07 11.31 7.79
N ALA A 34 -21.32 10.73 6.61
CA ALA A 34 -20.28 10.28 5.70
C ALA A 34 -19.41 11.45 5.23
N TRP A 35 -20.00 12.62 4.95
CA TRP A 35 -19.29 13.85 4.59
C TRP A 35 -18.46 14.40 5.75
N LEU A 36 -18.99 14.41 6.98
CA LEU A 36 -18.26 14.84 8.17
C LEU A 36 -17.11 13.88 8.52
N LEU A 37 -17.34 12.57 8.41
CA LEU A 37 -16.31 11.56 8.54
C LEU A 37 -15.30 11.68 7.40
N PHE A 38 -15.75 12.00 6.19
CA PHE A 38 -14.90 12.21 5.03
C PHE A 38 -14.04 13.47 5.18
N GLN A 39 -14.58 14.60 5.67
CA GLN A 39 -13.82 15.81 5.97
C GLN A 39 -12.84 15.61 7.14
N ARG A 40 -13.21 14.84 8.17
CA ARG A 40 -12.26 14.40 9.21
C ARG A 40 -11.20 13.42 8.68
N SER A 41 -11.51 12.67 7.62
CA SER A 41 -10.56 11.82 6.91
C SER A 41 -9.85 12.53 5.76
N GLY A 42 -10.23 13.79 5.49
CA GLY A 42 -9.63 14.68 4.53
C GLY A 42 -8.23 14.88 5.04
N GLY A 43 -7.32 14.11 4.44
CA GLY A 43 -6.01 13.83 4.99
C GLY A 43 -5.42 15.13 5.46
N GLU A 44 -5.14 15.22 6.76
CA GLU A 44 -4.25 16.26 7.26
C GLU A 44 -3.07 16.25 6.31
N GLN A 45 -2.96 17.32 5.54
CA GLN A 45 -1.75 17.63 4.82
C GLN A 45 -0.70 17.59 5.91
N LEU A 46 0.23 16.64 5.76
CA LEU A 46 1.27 16.38 6.73
C LEU A 46 2.14 17.63 6.84
N SER A 47 1.69 18.60 7.63
CA SER A 47 2.55 19.56 8.29
C SER A 47 3.36 18.72 9.25
N LEU A 48 4.48 18.18 8.76
CA LEU A 48 5.50 17.59 9.62
C LEU A 48 5.79 18.64 10.69
N PRO A 49 5.51 18.37 11.98
CA PRO A 49 5.82 19.33 13.01
C PRO A 49 7.30 19.68 12.88
N ALA A 50 7.60 20.97 12.81
CA ALA A 50 8.97 21.46 12.88
C ALA A 50 9.54 21.02 14.24
N GLY A 51 10.32 19.94 14.22
CA GLY A 51 11.07 19.37 15.35
C GLY A 51 10.44 18.13 15.98
N PRO A 52 10.89 16.94 15.55
CA PRO A 52 11.68 16.14 16.50
C PRO A 52 13.12 16.00 16.04
N SER A 53 14.04 16.02 17.01
CA SER A 53 15.40 15.55 16.82
C SER A 53 15.38 14.07 16.41
N TRP A 54 16.34 13.65 15.59
CA TRP A 54 16.57 12.25 15.28
C TRP A 54 16.77 11.46 16.57
N ARG A 55 15.99 10.40 16.78
CA ARG A 55 16.09 9.52 17.94
C ARG A 55 16.64 8.17 17.51
N PRO A 56 17.62 7.61 18.22
CA PRO A 56 18.14 6.29 17.90
C PRO A 56 17.04 5.24 18.11
N VAL A 57 16.97 4.30 17.17
CA VAL A 57 16.18 3.07 17.30
C VAL A 57 17.14 1.94 17.54
N VAL A 58 16.98 1.30 18.70
CA VAL A 58 17.86 0.27 19.21
C VAL A 58 17.01 -0.97 19.46
N ALA A 59 17.46 -2.11 18.96
CA ALA A 59 16.83 -3.39 19.21
C ALA A 59 17.01 -3.82 20.67
N ASP A 60 16.23 -4.80 21.12
CA ASP A 60 16.34 -5.37 22.48
C ASP A 60 17.74 -5.95 22.76
N SER A 61 18.46 -6.35 21.71
CA SER A 61 19.85 -6.82 21.77
C SER A 61 20.88 -5.71 22.05
N GLY A 62 20.47 -4.44 22.01
CA GLY A 62 21.36 -3.28 22.01
C GLY A 62 21.91 -2.90 20.63
N GLU A 63 21.58 -3.64 19.57
CA GLU A 63 21.95 -3.29 18.18
C GLU A 63 21.26 -1.99 17.77
N ARG A 64 22.04 -0.99 17.33
CA ARG A 64 21.48 0.23 16.76
C ARG A 64 21.04 -0.04 15.32
N LEU A 65 19.74 0.04 15.08
CA LEU A 65 19.14 -0.17 13.77
C LEU A 65 19.20 1.11 12.91
N GLY A 66 19.11 2.28 13.53
CA GLY A 66 19.14 3.56 12.85
C GLY A 66 18.64 4.70 13.73
N ASP A 67 18.16 5.75 13.09
CA ASP A 67 17.53 6.90 13.71
C ASP A 67 16.15 7.16 13.09
N CYS A 68 15.23 7.67 13.88
CA CYS A 68 13.89 8.00 13.43
C CYS A 68 13.48 9.40 13.88
N ARG A 69 12.70 10.10 13.05
CA ARG A 69 12.10 11.39 13.42
C ARG A 69 10.71 11.27 14.01
N TRP A 70 9.92 10.27 13.65
CA TRP A 70 8.58 10.10 14.23
C TRP A 70 8.61 9.21 15.48
N PRO A 71 7.70 9.43 16.44
CA PRO A 71 7.54 8.52 17.56
C PRO A 71 7.02 7.18 17.04
N TRP A 72 7.81 6.12 17.21
CA TRP A 72 7.37 4.77 16.92
C TRP A 72 6.27 4.35 17.89
N GLN A 73 5.24 3.71 17.36
CA GLN A 73 4.13 3.20 18.15
C GLN A 73 4.16 1.68 18.20
N LYS A 74 3.51 1.10 19.22
CA LYS A 74 3.35 -0.35 19.31
C LYS A 74 2.75 -0.91 18.02
N GLY A 75 3.40 -1.94 17.48
CA GLY A 75 3.04 -2.60 16.23
C GLY A 75 3.66 -1.99 14.97
N ASP A 76 4.25 -0.79 15.03
CA ASP A 76 5.09 -0.28 13.94
C ASP A 76 6.27 -1.22 13.72
N GLY A 77 6.83 -1.24 12.51
CA GLY A 77 7.86 -2.20 12.14
C GLY A 77 8.81 -1.69 11.07
N LEU A 78 9.94 -2.39 10.95
CA LEU A 78 10.99 -2.18 9.97
C LEU A 78 11.32 -3.53 9.35
N VAL A 79 11.33 -3.63 8.03
CA VAL A 79 12.10 -4.67 7.34
C VAL A 79 13.39 -4.00 6.90
N ASP A 80 14.51 -4.47 7.41
CA ASP A 80 15.81 -3.91 7.04
C ASP A 80 16.21 -4.30 5.61
N THR A 81 17.37 -3.82 5.16
CA THR A 81 17.90 -4.06 3.82
C THR A 81 18.27 -5.53 3.55
N GLN A 82 18.46 -6.32 4.61
CA GLN A 82 18.69 -7.76 4.56
C GLN A 82 17.38 -8.56 4.57
N GLY A 83 16.23 -7.90 4.73
CA GLY A 83 14.93 -8.55 4.83
C GLY A 83 14.57 -9.02 6.24
N ARG A 84 15.36 -8.67 7.27
CA ARG A 84 15.04 -9.01 8.66
C ARG A 84 13.92 -8.10 9.15
N TYR A 85 12.93 -8.69 9.81
CA TYR A 85 11.77 -7.96 10.32
C TYR A 85 11.94 -7.61 11.79
N TRP A 86 11.76 -6.33 12.09
CA TRP A 86 11.79 -5.72 13.40
C TRP A 86 10.42 -5.10 13.69
N ARG A 87 9.95 -5.20 14.94
CA ARG A 87 8.65 -4.66 15.36
C ARG A 87 8.78 -4.01 16.72
N VAL A 88 8.05 -2.93 16.93
CA VAL A 88 7.95 -2.28 18.25
C VAL A 88 6.91 -3.02 19.08
N ASP A 89 7.41 -3.89 19.95
CA ASP A 89 6.61 -4.56 20.97
C ASP A 89 6.56 -3.71 22.23
N GLY A 90 5.36 -3.35 22.67
CA GLY A 90 5.18 -2.73 23.99
C GLY A 90 5.23 -3.81 25.06
N ASN A 91 6.19 -3.70 25.99
CA ASN A 91 6.49 -4.57 27.13
C ASN A 91 6.31 -6.08 26.88
N PHE A 92 7.45 -6.71 26.56
CA PHE A 92 7.82 -8.14 26.60
C PHE A 92 6.81 -9.23 26.21
N ALA A 93 7.32 -10.14 25.36
CA ALA A 93 6.73 -11.39 24.89
C ALA A 93 5.59 -11.24 23.86
N THR A 94 5.91 -11.34 22.56
CA THR A 94 5.91 -12.61 21.79
C THR A 94 6.03 -12.24 20.30
N ALA A 95 7.16 -12.59 19.69
CA ALA A 95 7.39 -12.46 18.26
C ALA A 95 6.83 -13.69 17.54
N ALA A 96 5.89 -13.50 16.62
CA ALA A 96 5.55 -14.54 15.63
C ALA A 96 4.89 -13.96 14.37
N SER A 97 5.51 -14.36 13.25
CA SER A 97 4.99 -14.56 11.89
C SER A 97 4.33 -13.39 11.16
N LEU A 98 5.14 -12.57 10.51
CA LEU A 98 4.79 -11.96 9.21
C LEU A 98 5.42 -12.69 8.01
N GLY A 99 6.11 -13.81 8.25
CA GLY A 99 6.61 -14.70 7.21
C GLY A 99 5.65 -15.84 6.94
N GLU A 100 4.50 -15.59 6.30
CA GLU A 100 3.83 -16.65 5.54
C GLU A 100 2.74 -16.07 4.63
N VAL A 101 2.73 -16.58 3.40
CA VAL A 101 1.70 -16.52 2.36
C VAL A 101 1.71 -15.31 1.42
N SER A 102 2.28 -15.60 0.25
CA SER A 102 2.06 -14.99 -1.06
C SER A 102 0.66 -14.39 -1.19
N ASP A 103 0.59 -13.06 -1.23
CA ASP A 103 -0.55 -12.39 -1.84
C ASP A 103 -0.44 -12.63 -3.36
N PRO A 104 -1.32 -13.46 -3.97
CA PRO A 104 -1.32 -13.66 -5.41
C PRO A 104 -1.45 -12.29 -6.05
N VAL A 105 -0.53 -11.95 -6.96
CA VAL A 105 -0.57 -10.62 -7.58
C VAL A 105 -1.91 -10.37 -8.27
N LEU A 106 -2.57 -11.45 -8.66
CA LEU A 106 -3.92 -11.55 -9.18
C LEU A 106 -4.53 -12.86 -8.68
N ASP A 107 -5.34 -12.86 -7.62
CA ASP A 107 -6.36 -13.92 -7.54
C ASP A 107 -7.54 -13.48 -8.40
N ARG A 108 -7.59 -14.00 -9.64
CA ARG A 108 -8.74 -13.79 -10.54
C ARG A 108 -10.06 -14.29 -9.94
N ALA A 109 -10.02 -15.12 -8.89
CA ALA A 109 -11.20 -15.70 -8.27
C ALA A 109 -11.74 -14.92 -7.07
N LEU A 110 -10.92 -14.13 -6.35
CA LEU A 110 -11.32 -13.49 -5.08
C LEU A 110 -11.59 -11.98 -5.15
N CYS A 111 -11.35 -11.32 -6.28
CA CYS A 111 -11.78 -9.94 -6.52
C CYS A 111 -12.21 -9.75 -7.98
N PRO A 112 -13.48 -9.39 -8.27
CA PRO A 112 -13.93 -9.03 -9.62
C PRO A 112 -13.41 -7.64 -10.07
N VAL A 113 -12.39 -7.10 -9.41
CA VAL A 113 -11.74 -5.86 -9.84
C VAL A 113 -10.70 -6.23 -10.89
N SER A 114 -11.18 -6.39 -12.12
CA SER A 114 -10.36 -6.63 -13.30
C SER A 114 -9.32 -5.52 -13.42
N VAL A 115 -8.04 -5.85 -13.20
CA VAL A 115 -6.92 -5.03 -13.68
C VAL A 115 -7.12 -4.91 -15.18
N LEU A 116 -7.36 -3.69 -15.65
CA LEU A 116 -7.59 -3.45 -17.06
C LEU A 116 -6.26 -3.58 -17.77
N LEU A 117 -6.12 -4.62 -18.58
CA LEU A 117 -5.02 -4.72 -19.52
C LEU A 117 -5.26 -3.68 -20.63
N PRO A 118 -4.30 -2.78 -20.87
CA PRO A 118 -4.37 -1.86 -21.99
C PRO A 118 -4.56 -2.59 -23.33
N GLN A 119 -5.36 -1.99 -24.23
CA GLN A 119 -5.64 -2.55 -25.56
C GLN A 119 -4.45 -2.44 -26.53
N ASP A 120 -3.45 -1.65 -26.18
CA ASP A 120 -2.22 -1.40 -26.93
C ASP A 120 -1.15 -2.50 -26.72
N GLY A 121 -1.45 -3.53 -25.92
CA GLY A 121 -0.54 -4.63 -25.63
C GLY A 121 0.41 -4.38 -24.46
N ALA A 122 0.28 -3.27 -23.73
CA ALA A 122 1.04 -3.05 -22.51
C ALA A 122 0.67 -4.07 -21.41
N LYS A 123 1.63 -4.39 -20.55
CA LYS A 123 1.49 -5.37 -19.46
C LYS A 123 0.49 -4.93 -18.36
N GLY A 124 0.15 -3.64 -18.31
CA GLY A 124 -0.73 -3.03 -17.32
C GLY A 124 -0.47 -1.54 -17.20
N VAL A 125 -1.27 -0.85 -16.38
CA VAL A 125 -1.09 0.57 -16.05
C VAL A 125 -0.44 0.72 -14.67
N ILE A 126 0.53 1.60 -14.52
CA ILE A 126 1.12 1.99 -13.24
C ILE A 126 0.81 3.48 -13.01
N ALA A 127 0.19 3.81 -11.89
CA ALA A 127 -0.03 5.20 -11.50
C ALA A 127 1.14 5.69 -10.64
N LEU A 128 1.82 6.75 -11.10
CA LEU A 128 2.89 7.44 -10.39
C LEU A 128 2.36 8.79 -9.88
N LEU A 129 2.43 9.01 -8.57
CA LEU A 129 1.98 10.25 -7.91
C LEU A 129 3.19 10.96 -7.29
N THR A 130 3.44 12.22 -7.69
CA THR A 130 4.66 12.97 -7.34
C THR A 130 4.33 14.38 -6.82
N PRO A 131 4.21 14.61 -5.50
CA PRO A 131 3.91 15.92 -4.95
C PRO A 131 5.14 16.82 -4.88
N GLY A 132 5.25 17.78 -5.80
CA GLY A 132 6.29 18.82 -5.80
C GLY A 132 7.36 18.62 -6.89
N LEU A 133 8.51 19.30 -6.73
CA LEU A 133 9.65 19.39 -7.66
C LEU A 133 10.44 18.07 -7.85
N ASP A 134 9.73 16.94 -7.97
CA ASP A 134 10.29 15.58 -8.12
C ASP A 134 10.50 15.19 -9.61
N ASP A 135 10.37 16.14 -10.53
CA ASP A 135 10.28 15.92 -11.99
C ASP A 135 11.44 15.08 -12.56
N GLY A 136 12.66 15.28 -12.02
CA GLY A 136 13.85 14.57 -12.47
C GLY A 136 13.82 13.06 -12.20
N HIS A 137 13.24 12.64 -11.07
CA HIS A 137 13.09 11.22 -10.74
C HIS A 137 11.86 10.63 -11.40
N ALA A 138 10.74 11.36 -11.41
CA ALA A 138 9.50 10.93 -12.02
C ALA A 138 9.70 10.51 -13.50
N ALA A 139 10.39 11.35 -14.27
CA ALA A 139 10.70 11.08 -15.68
C ALA A 139 11.60 9.85 -15.87
N VAL A 140 12.51 9.57 -14.92
CA VAL A 140 13.34 8.35 -14.96
C VAL A 140 12.49 7.12 -14.71
N TRP A 141 11.58 7.17 -13.74
CA TRP A 141 10.67 6.05 -13.45
C TRP A 141 9.74 5.77 -14.61
N GLU A 142 9.10 6.81 -15.15
CA GLU A 142 8.23 6.70 -16.33
C GLU A 142 8.94 5.99 -17.47
N ARG A 143 10.10 6.51 -17.89
CA ARG A 143 10.91 5.92 -18.97
C ARG A 143 11.28 4.46 -18.72
N VAL A 144 11.73 4.12 -17.52
CA VAL A 144 12.15 2.75 -17.19
C VAL A 144 10.97 1.77 -17.18
N LEU A 145 9.82 2.20 -16.67
CA LEU A 145 8.61 1.37 -16.61
C LEU A 145 7.98 1.19 -18.00
N GLU A 146 7.99 2.23 -18.83
CA GLU A 146 7.56 2.15 -20.23
C GLU A 146 8.46 1.21 -21.04
N GLN A 147 9.78 1.29 -20.86
CA GLN A 147 10.73 0.34 -21.46
C GLN A 147 10.49 -1.11 -21.00
N ALA A 148 9.97 -1.31 -19.78
CA ALA A 148 9.59 -2.62 -19.29
C ALA A 148 8.23 -3.12 -19.82
N GLY A 149 7.53 -2.30 -20.62
CA GLY A 149 6.27 -2.62 -21.28
C GLY A 149 5.01 -2.26 -20.48
N TYR A 150 5.12 -1.37 -19.49
CA TYR A 150 3.96 -0.85 -18.76
C TYR A 150 3.54 0.51 -19.31
N ARG A 151 2.24 0.82 -19.20
CA ARG A 151 1.76 2.19 -19.39
C ARG A 151 1.87 2.94 -18.08
N VAL A 152 2.38 4.16 -18.10
CA VAL A 152 2.50 4.99 -16.91
C VAL A 152 1.48 6.12 -16.98
N THR A 153 0.80 6.37 -15.87
CA THR A 153 0.01 7.59 -15.68
C THR A 153 0.69 8.40 -14.59
N LEU A 154 1.35 9.48 -14.98
CA LEU A 154 1.99 10.41 -14.07
C LEU A 154 0.99 11.48 -13.61
N SER A 155 0.97 11.76 -12.30
CA SER A 155 0.25 12.90 -11.73
C SER A 155 1.19 13.64 -10.79
N ASP A 156 1.41 14.91 -11.07
CA ASP A 156 2.37 15.77 -10.39
C ASP A 156 1.70 16.93 -9.64
N GLY A 157 2.49 17.62 -8.80
CA GLY A 157 2.04 18.76 -8.02
C GLY A 157 1.44 18.40 -6.65
N LEU A 158 1.23 19.42 -5.80
CA LEU A 158 0.87 19.25 -4.38
C LEU A 158 -0.34 18.31 -4.16
N GLU A 159 -1.33 18.38 -5.04
CA GLU A 159 -2.55 17.55 -4.97
C GLU A 159 -2.28 16.05 -5.19
N ALA A 160 -1.22 15.69 -5.91
CA ALA A 160 -0.78 14.30 -6.08
C ALA A 160 -0.40 13.65 -4.74
N GLY A 161 -0.08 14.45 -3.73
CA GLY A 161 0.22 14.01 -2.37
C GLY A 161 -1.00 13.59 -1.56
N SER A 162 -2.21 13.92 -2.00
CA SER A 162 -3.44 13.72 -1.23
C SER A 162 -3.91 12.25 -1.21
N SER A 163 -4.82 11.91 -0.30
CA SER A 163 -5.56 10.64 -0.37
C SER A 163 -6.54 10.61 -1.55
N ARG A 164 -6.94 11.81 -2.03
CA ARG A 164 -7.86 11.96 -3.15
C ARG A 164 -7.22 11.54 -4.47
N SER A 165 -5.96 11.91 -4.72
CA SER A 165 -5.22 11.50 -5.93
C SER A 165 -5.07 9.97 -6.01
N ILE A 166 -4.82 9.30 -4.88
CA ILE A 166 -4.79 7.83 -4.81
C ILE A 166 -6.14 7.23 -5.22
N ARG A 167 -7.25 7.80 -4.72
CA ARG A 167 -8.60 7.36 -5.08
C ARG A 167 -8.91 7.64 -6.56
N GLU A 168 -8.47 8.77 -7.11
CA GLU A 168 -8.70 9.09 -8.51
C GLU A 168 -7.89 8.16 -9.42
N ALA A 169 -6.61 7.92 -9.11
CA ALA A 169 -5.77 6.97 -9.81
C ALA A 169 -6.34 5.55 -9.78
N SER A 170 -6.96 5.12 -8.67
CA SER A 170 -7.53 3.78 -8.57
C SER A 170 -8.72 3.54 -9.50
N MET A 171 -9.43 4.59 -9.93
CA MET A 171 -10.56 4.48 -10.86
C MET A 171 -10.12 3.95 -12.23
N ALA A 172 -8.87 4.18 -12.62
CA ALA A 172 -8.28 3.61 -13.83
C ALA A 172 -7.92 2.12 -13.69
N SER A 173 -8.16 1.52 -12.52
CA SER A 173 -7.80 0.13 -12.19
C SER A 173 -6.35 -0.23 -12.53
N PRO A 174 -5.34 0.56 -12.09
CA PRO A 174 -3.95 0.26 -12.39
C PRO A 174 -3.50 -1.05 -11.72
N ALA A 175 -2.37 -1.60 -12.16
CA ALA A 175 -1.73 -2.74 -11.51
C ALA A 175 -1.11 -2.35 -10.15
N ALA A 176 -0.62 -1.11 -10.04
CA ALA A 176 -0.08 -0.54 -8.82
C ALA A 176 -0.21 0.99 -8.80
N ILE A 177 -0.33 1.55 -7.60
CA ILE A 177 -0.19 2.98 -7.33
C ILE A 177 1.08 3.18 -6.52
N VAL A 178 1.98 4.01 -7.02
CA VAL A 178 3.23 4.36 -6.34
C VAL A 178 3.23 5.86 -6.11
N ARG A 179 3.31 6.26 -4.84
CA ARG A 179 3.44 7.67 -4.48
C ARG A 179 4.88 7.95 -4.08
N ILE A 180 5.58 8.69 -4.91
CA ILE A 180 6.99 9.07 -4.72
C ILE A 180 7.01 10.41 -4.01
N ARG A 181 7.84 10.56 -2.99
CA ARG A 181 8.01 11.83 -2.27
C ARG A 181 9.47 12.04 -1.95
N GLN A 182 10.05 13.15 -2.36
CA GLN A 182 11.26 13.62 -1.69
C GLN A 182 10.96 13.96 -0.23
N SER A 183 11.84 13.50 0.66
CA SER A 183 11.74 13.77 2.07
C SER A 183 13.10 14.19 2.61
N PRO A 184 13.34 15.52 2.76
CA PRO A 184 14.48 16.06 3.52
C PRO A 184 14.60 15.45 4.91
N ALA A 185 13.43 15.18 5.48
CA ALA A 185 13.26 14.73 6.84
C ALA A 185 13.26 13.22 6.99
N GLY A 186 12.87 12.43 5.98
CA GLY A 186 12.65 10.99 6.09
C GLY A 186 11.72 10.58 7.24
N GLY A 187 11.31 9.33 7.26
CA GLY A 187 10.84 8.71 8.51
C GLY A 187 11.96 8.14 9.34
N TRP A 188 12.88 7.54 8.60
CA TRP A 188 13.95 6.71 9.06
C TRP A 188 15.26 7.20 8.45
N ARG A 189 16.35 6.99 9.17
CA ARG A 189 17.71 6.97 8.64
C ARG A 189 18.31 5.69 9.16
N GLY A 190 18.69 4.78 8.27
CA GLY A 190 19.36 3.57 8.72
C GLY A 190 20.77 3.89 9.22
N THR A 191 21.61 2.86 9.23
CA THR A 191 23.05 3.02 9.47
C THR A 191 23.68 3.98 8.45
N GLU A 192 24.95 4.34 8.62
CA GLU A 192 25.67 5.23 7.69
C GLU A 192 25.51 4.80 6.22
N HIS A 193 25.50 3.49 5.97
CA HIS A 193 25.30 2.90 4.65
C HIS A 193 23.86 3.00 4.10
N ASP A 194 22.85 3.01 4.98
CA ASP A 194 21.44 3.01 4.59
C ASP A 194 20.78 4.40 4.64
N ARG A 195 21.50 5.42 5.16
CA ARG A 195 21.01 6.79 5.33
C ARG A 195 20.59 7.44 4.00
N HIS A 196 21.19 7.02 2.90
CA HIS A 196 20.96 7.57 1.56
C HIS A 196 20.01 6.71 0.71
N LYS A 197 19.51 5.59 1.25
CA LYS A 197 18.59 4.72 0.51
C LYS A 197 17.17 5.24 0.58
N ALA A 198 16.41 4.99 -0.49
CA ALA A 198 14.98 5.18 -0.48
C ALA A 198 14.30 4.28 0.55
N GLN A 199 13.08 4.63 0.95
CA GLN A 199 12.28 3.84 1.90
C GLN A 199 10.95 3.48 1.26
N LEU A 200 10.55 2.21 1.39
CA LEU A 200 9.20 1.79 1.06
C LEU A 200 8.35 1.93 2.32
N VAL A 201 7.19 2.56 2.24
CA VAL A 201 6.33 2.80 3.40
C VAL A 201 4.96 2.15 3.20
N VAL A 202 4.54 1.38 4.19
CA VAL A 202 3.26 0.65 4.20
C VAL A 202 2.47 1.04 5.44
N GLU A 203 1.18 1.33 5.23
CA GLU A 203 0.26 1.71 6.31
C GLU A 203 -0.10 0.50 7.18
N ARG A 204 0.27 0.56 8.45
CA ARG A 204 -0.10 -0.41 9.47
C ARG A 204 -1.58 -0.24 9.82
N GLY A 205 -2.30 -1.35 9.94
CA GLY A 205 -3.73 -1.36 10.23
C GLY A 205 -4.62 -1.16 9.00
N HIS A 206 -4.02 -0.94 7.82
CA HIS A 206 -4.75 -0.94 6.57
C HIS A 206 -5.33 -2.34 6.29
N PRO A 207 -6.59 -2.47 5.81
CA PRO A 207 -7.20 -3.78 5.53
C PRO A 207 -6.40 -4.65 4.55
N ARG A 208 -5.57 -4.02 3.70
CA ARG A 208 -4.67 -4.69 2.76
C ARG A 208 -3.20 -4.65 3.17
N LEU A 209 -2.89 -4.48 4.45
CA LEU A 209 -1.52 -4.50 4.96
C LEU A 209 -0.72 -5.70 4.43
N ARG A 210 -1.29 -6.92 4.49
CA ARG A 210 -0.62 -8.14 3.99
C ARG A 210 -0.27 -8.05 2.51
N SER A 211 -1.17 -7.49 1.70
CA SER A 211 -1.01 -7.34 0.25
C SER A 211 0.02 -6.28 -0.11
N ASN A 212 -0.05 -5.10 0.53
CA ASN A 212 0.90 -4.01 0.31
C ASN A 212 2.30 -4.37 0.82
N LEU A 213 2.41 -5.03 1.99
CA LEU A 213 3.68 -5.51 2.53
C LEU A 213 4.27 -6.63 1.67
N GLY A 214 3.47 -7.62 1.25
CA GLY A 214 3.94 -8.68 0.35
C GLY A 214 4.45 -8.13 -0.98
N PHE A 215 3.78 -7.11 -1.51
CA PHE A 215 4.24 -6.39 -2.70
C PHE A 215 5.56 -5.65 -2.46
N ALA A 216 5.68 -4.90 -1.36
CA ALA A 216 6.91 -4.20 -1.00
C ALA A 216 8.09 -5.16 -0.78
N LEU A 217 7.86 -6.32 -0.16
CA LEU A 217 8.88 -7.36 0.05
C LEU A 217 9.36 -7.96 -1.27
N ARG A 218 8.45 -8.28 -2.19
CA ARG A 218 8.82 -8.74 -3.54
C ARG A 218 9.62 -7.69 -4.28
N TRP A 219 9.19 -6.43 -4.22
CA TRP A 219 9.92 -5.31 -4.80
C TRP A 219 11.34 -5.21 -4.23
N GLN A 220 11.49 -5.19 -2.91
CA GLN A 220 12.79 -5.17 -2.25
C GLN A 220 13.69 -6.34 -2.71
N LYS A 221 13.15 -7.56 -2.80
CA LYS A 221 13.90 -8.75 -3.24
C LYS A 221 14.39 -8.69 -4.70
N LYS A 222 13.71 -7.93 -5.56
CA LYS A 222 14.12 -7.73 -6.97
C LYS A 222 15.24 -6.70 -7.14
N ILE A 223 15.64 -6.04 -6.06
CA ILE A 223 16.74 -5.08 -6.05
C ILE A 223 18.00 -5.76 -5.51
N GLN A 224 19.15 -5.40 -6.08
CA GLN A 224 20.46 -5.87 -5.64
C GLN A 224 20.65 -5.57 -4.15
N GLU A 225 21.23 -6.51 -3.40
CA GLU A 225 21.30 -6.47 -1.93
C GLU A 225 21.85 -5.16 -1.36
N GLY A 226 22.89 -4.60 -1.99
CA GLY A 226 23.49 -3.31 -1.61
C GLY A 226 22.55 -2.11 -1.77
N ASP A 227 21.55 -2.18 -2.66
CA ASP A 227 20.67 -1.07 -3.01
C ASP A 227 19.25 -1.25 -2.45
N ARG A 228 19.00 -2.32 -1.68
CA ARG A 228 17.66 -2.64 -1.17
C ARG A 228 17.16 -1.51 -0.26
N PRO A 229 15.98 -0.94 -0.55
CA PRO A 229 15.36 0.02 0.36
C PRO A 229 14.81 -0.71 1.59
N PRO A 230 14.98 -0.20 2.82
CA PRO A 230 14.21 -0.70 3.96
C PRO A 230 12.70 -0.46 3.77
N ILE A 231 11.88 -1.30 4.40
CA ILE A 231 10.42 -1.18 4.40
C ILE A 231 9.96 -0.74 5.79
N LEU A 232 9.22 0.35 5.86
CA LEU A 232 8.66 0.90 7.10
C LEU A 232 7.17 0.57 7.19
N LEU A 233 6.78 -0.05 8.30
CA LEU A 233 5.37 -0.22 8.69
C LEU A 233 5.03 0.85 9.71
N THR A 234 4.07 1.73 9.38
CA THR A 234 3.73 2.87 10.23
C THR A 234 2.24 2.95 10.51
N GLY A 235 1.85 3.23 11.75
CA GLY A 235 0.47 3.52 12.13
C GLY A 235 -0.07 4.86 11.60
N ARG A 236 0.73 5.64 10.88
CA ARG A 236 0.29 6.87 10.22
C ARG A 236 -0.64 6.51 9.07
N ARG A 237 -1.76 7.23 8.96
CA ARG A 237 -2.68 7.11 7.84
C ARG A 237 -2.04 7.70 6.59
N LEU A 238 -1.72 6.84 5.63
CA LEU A 238 -1.15 7.23 4.34
C LEU A 238 -2.26 7.39 3.29
N GLY A 239 -3.45 6.82 3.54
CA GLY A 239 -4.52 6.80 2.56
C GLY A 239 -4.23 5.82 1.43
N GLN A 240 -3.50 4.73 1.73
CA GLN A 240 -3.29 3.65 0.78
C GLN A 240 -4.64 3.06 0.34
N HIS A 241 -4.75 2.68 -0.93
CA HIS A 241 -6.02 2.25 -1.49
C HIS A 241 -6.35 0.78 -1.17
N LEU A 242 -7.64 0.45 -1.15
CA LEU A 242 -8.12 -0.93 -1.00
C LEU A 242 -7.95 -1.75 -2.29
N SER A 243 -7.78 -1.16 -3.46
CA SER A 243 -7.42 -1.85 -4.72
C SER A 243 -7.14 -0.84 -5.84
N PRO A 244 -5.96 -0.81 -6.46
CA PRO A 244 -4.90 -1.81 -6.42
C PRO A 244 -3.94 -1.64 -5.23
N ARG A 245 -2.81 -2.36 -5.25
CA ARG A 245 -1.72 -2.21 -4.26
C ARG A 245 -1.22 -0.77 -4.30
N ALA A 246 -0.99 -0.20 -3.12
CA ALA A 246 -0.47 1.14 -2.98
C ALA A 246 0.71 1.13 -2.01
N VAL A 247 1.86 1.65 -2.46
CA VAL A 247 3.07 1.79 -1.66
C VAL A 247 3.62 3.20 -1.83
N ASP A 248 4.03 3.79 -0.72
CA ASP A 248 4.69 5.08 -0.69
C ASP A 248 6.21 4.87 -0.77
N VAL A 249 6.89 5.71 -1.55
CA VAL A 249 8.34 5.69 -1.71
C VAL A 249 8.87 7.03 -1.24
N LEU A 250 9.68 7.01 -0.18
CA LEU A 250 10.37 8.20 0.30
C LEU A 250 11.79 8.23 -0.26
N LEU A 251 12.13 9.28 -0.97
CA LEU A 251 13.46 9.52 -1.53
C LEU A 251 14.21 10.54 -0.65
N PRO A 252 15.44 10.25 -0.19
CA PRO A 252 16.27 11.26 0.47
C PRO A 252 16.71 12.35 -0.53
N GLU A 253 17.09 13.53 -0.05
CA GLU A 253 17.58 14.62 -0.92
C GLU A 253 18.85 14.25 -1.71
N SER A 254 19.66 13.35 -1.15
CA SER A 254 20.88 12.87 -1.81
C SER A 254 20.62 11.77 -2.85
N PHE A 255 19.36 11.39 -3.09
CA PHE A 255 19.02 10.27 -3.96
C PHE A 255 19.35 10.60 -5.41
N VAL A 256 19.98 9.67 -6.12
CA VAL A 256 20.46 9.91 -7.49
C VAL A 256 19.64 9.16 -8.54
N ALA A 257 19.78 9.58 -9.80
CA ALA A 257 19.03 8.99 -10.91
C ALA A 257 19.32 7.50 -11.12
N SER A 258 20.55 7.02 -10.89
CA SER A 258 20.89 5.59 -11.00
C SER A 258 20.13 4.73 -10.00
N GLU A 259 19.91 5.23 -8.79
CA GLU A 259 19.14 4.52 -7.76
C GLU A 259 17.65 4.49 -8.11
N SER A 260 17.15 5.54 -8.77
CA SER A 260 15.79 5.58 -9.32
C SER A 260 15.57 4.51 -10.41
N ILE A 261 16.57 4.28 -11.26
CA ILE A 261 16.54 3.20 -12.26
C ILE A 261 16.44 1.84 -11.57
N ALA A 262 17.23 1.61 -10.51
CA ALA A 262 17.20 0.35 -9.76
C ALA A 262 15.83 0.10 -9.12
N LEU A 263 15.25 1.12 -8.46
CA LEU A 263 13.91 1.03 -7.89
C LEU A 263 12.83 0.75 -8.93
N ALA A 264 12.82 1.50 -10.05
CA ALA A 264 11.82 1.33 -11.11
C ALA A 264 11.92 -0.05 -11.79
N ARG A 265 13.14 -0.56 -12.02
CA ARG A 265 13.34 -1.94 -12.52
C ARG A 265 12.86 -2.99 -11.51
N GLY A 266 13.17 -2.80 -10.24
CA GLY A 266 12.68 -3.66 -9.16
C GLY A 266 11.16 -3.70 -9.10
N LEU A 267 10.49 -2.56 -9.32
CA LEU A 267 9.04 -2.43 -9.36
C LEU A 267 8.45 -3.26 -10.51
N ALA A 268 8.97 -3.04 -11.73
CA ALA A 268 8.55 -3.78 -12.91
C ALA A 268 8.69 -5.30 -12.68
N ALA A 269 9.84 -5.75 -12.17
CA ALA A 269 10.10 -7.16 -11.89
C ALA A 269 9.21 -7.76 -10.79
N ALA A 270 8.76 -6.95 -9.82
CA ALA A 270 7.84 -7.38 -8.77
C ALA A 270 6.37 -7.46 -9.22
N LEU A 271 6.06 -6.86 -10.37
CA LEU A 271 4.77 -6.93 -11.05
C LEU A 271 4.74 -8.02 -12.13
N GLU A 272 5.85 -8.67 -12.45
CA GLU A 272 5.90 -9.72 -13.46
C GLU A 272 5.17 -11.00 -13.02
N PRO A 273 4.32 -11.61 -13.89
CA PRO A 273 3.54 -12.80 -13.57
C PRO A 273 4.34 -14.03 -13.09
N ASP A 274 5.56 -14.24 -13.60
CA ASP A 274 6.37 -15.43 -13.26
C ASP A 274 7.14 -15.30 -11.94
N SER A 275 7.29 -14.07 -11.42
CA SER A 275 7.78 -13.87 -10.06
C SER A 275 6.81 -14.41 -9.00
N LEU A 276 5.57 -14.70 -9.39
CA LEU A 276 4.45 -15.10 -8.55
C LEU A 276 4.37 -16.62 -8.36
N THR A 277 4.81 -17.40 -9.33
CA THR A 277 4.72 -18.86 -9.30
C THR A 277 5.92 -19.48 -8.60
N LYS A 278 7.12 -18.92 -8.78
CA LYS A 278 8.36 -19.50 -8.21
C LYS A 278 8.52 -19.29 -6.70
N GLU A 279 8.17 -18.12 -6.15
CA GLU A 279 8.21 -17.91 -4.68
C GLU A 279 7.13 -18.72 -3.95
N SER A 280 6.02 -19.04 -4.64
CA SER A 280 4.97 -19.92 -4.13
C SER A 280 5.37 -21.41 -4.16
N GLN A 281 6.20 -21.81 -5.13
CA GLN A 281 6.66 -23.19 -5.29
C GLN A 281 7.85 -23.54 -4.39
N SER A 282 8.72 -22.58 -4.05
CA SER A 282 9.86 -22.84 -3.15
C SER A 282 9.47 -23.10 -1.69
N VAL A 283 8.25 -22.76 -1.27
CA VAL A 283 7.74 -23.00 0.10
C VAL A 283 6.98 -24.34 0.20
N ILE A 284 6.52 -24.90 -0.92
CA ILE A 284 5.78 -26.17 -0.91
C ILE A 284 6.73 -27.40 -0.91
N MET A 285 8.01 -27.23 -1.23
CA MET A 285 8.96 -28.36 -1.25
C MET A 285 9.73 -28.60 0.06
N ASP A 286 9.67 -27.71 1.07
CA ASP A 286 10.47 -27.85 2.30
C ASP A 286 9.67 -28.30 3.55
N ARG A 287 8.41 -28.72 3.37
CA ARG A 287 7.56 -29.30 4.44
C ARG A 287 7.02 -30.70 4.13
N ARG A 288 7.66 -31.45 3.23
CA ARG A 288 7.45 -32.90 3.13
C ARG A 288 8.78 -33.61 3.30
N ILE A 289 9.08 -33.95 4.54
CA ILE A 289 9.56 -35.25 5.04
C ILE A 289 9.93 -35.00 6.50
N THR A 290 9.06 -35.41 7.43
CA THR A 290 9.44 -36.25 8.57
C THR A 290 8.21 -36.56 9.41
N ASP A 291 8.01 -37.86 9.62
CA ASP A 291 7.38 -38.50 10.77
C ASP A 291 5.94 -38.10 11.14
N ILE A 292 5.01 -38.85 10.56
CA ILE A 292 3.93 -39.43 11.37
C ILE A 292 4.20 -40.94 11.46
N ARG A 293 5.19 -41.31 12.27
CA ARG A 293 5.19 -42.64 12.89
C ARG A 293 4.11 -42.61 13.96
N GLY A 294 3.01 -43.31 13.72
CA GLY A 294 1.99 -43.51 14.73
C GLY A 294 2.58 -44.28 15.92
N PRO A 295 2.14 -44.00 17.16
CA PRO A 295 2.38 -44.93 18.25
C PRO A 295 1.35 -46.08 18.15
N ARG A 296 1.85 -47.28 17.91
CA ARG A 296 1.37 -48.52 18.56
C ARG A 296 2.38 -48.83 19.68
N PRO A 297 2.02 -49.48 20.79
CA PRO A 297 0.87 -50.36 21.01
C PRO A 297 -0.31 -49.72 21.74
#